data_AF-A0AAX1C554-F1
#
_entry.id   AF-A0AAX1C554-F1
#
_cell.length_a   1.000
_cell.length_b   1.000
_cell.length_c   1.000
_cell.angle_alpha   90.00
_cell.angle_beta   90.00
_cell.angle_gamma   90.00
#
_symmetry.space_group_name_H-M   'P 1'
#
loop_
_entity.id
_entity.type
_entity.pdbx_description
1 polymer ?
#
loop_
_entity_poly.entity_id
_entity_poly.type
_entity_poly.pdbx_seq_one_letter_code
_entity_poly.pdbx_strand_id
1 'polypeptide(L)'
;MSLWLKVAALMVLLVAAVAVQSWRLSHAQQLADQQAQTLTAQHAALTEQASQLKSLADLAERNNAEQARLRSLAADTQEALTERQKTLARLQRENEALKRWADTALPDDIIRLRQRPALTGGRTYREWLSQANALPVSGGQPAN
;
A
#
# COMPACT_ATOMS: atom_id res chain seq x y z
N MET A 1 49.80 78.23 45.44
CA MET A 1 48.40 78.14 44.94
C MET A 1 48.23 77.17 43.76
N SER A 2 49.13 77.12 42.78
CA SER A 2 48.97 76.33 41.54
C SER A 2 49.07 74.81 41.68
N LEU A 3 49.73 74.28 42.72
CA LEU A 3 49.89 72.83 42.94
C LEU A 3 48.56 72.15 43.35
N TRP A 4 47.80 72.78 44.25
CA TRP A 4 46.52 72.26 44.73
C TRP A 4 45.45 72.19 43.63
N LEU A 5 45.42 73.18 42.73
CA LEU A 5 44.51 73.14 41.57
C LEU A 5 44.82 71.97 40.64
N LYS A 6 46.11 71.67 40.39
CA LYS A 6 46.51 70.54 39.53
C LYS A 6 46.12 69.20 40.14
N VAL A 7 46.30 69.04 41.45
CA VAL A 7 45.89 67.82 42.18
C VAL A 7 44.38 67.63 42.14
N ALA A 8 43.61 68.71 42.37
CA ALA A 8 42.16 68.66 42.27
C ALA A 8 41.69 68.30 40.85
N ALA A 9 42.30 68.89 39.81
CA ALA A 9 41.98 68.57 38.42
C ALA A 9 42.31 67.11 38.07
N LEU A 10 43.43 66.57 38.55
CA LEU A 10 43.83 65.18 38.31
C LEU A 10 42.89 64.19 39.00
N MET A 11 42.43 64.49 40.21
CA MET A 11 41.41 63.71 40.92
C MET A 11 40.08 63.69 40.18
N VAL A 12 39.61 64.84 39.69
CA VAL A 12 38.37 64.92 38.91
C VAL A 12 38.49 64.09 37.62
N LEU A 13 39.64 64.15 36.95
CA LEU A 13 39.89 63.40 35.71
C LEU A 13 39.93 61.89 35.97
N LEU A 14 40.53 61.45 37.08
CA LEU A 14 40.52 60.06 37.51
C LEU A 14 39.09 59.56 37.80
N VAL A 15 38.30 60.34 38.54
CA VAL A 15 36.91 59.99 38.85
C VAL A 15 36.07 59.91 37.56
N ALA A 16 36.25 60.86 36.64
CA ALA A 16 35.58 60.84 35.35
C ALA A 16 35.96 59.60 34.51
N ALA A 17 37.24 59.23 34.50
CA ALA A 17 37.71 58.04 33.78
C ALA A 17 37.11 56.74 34.33
N VAL A 18 37.03 56.61 35.66
CA VAL A 18 36.40 55.45 36.32
C VAL A 18 34.90 55.41 36.06
N ALA A 19 34.21 56.56 36.13
CA ALA A 19 32.78 56.64 35.84
C ALA A 19 32.46 56.19 34.40
N VAL A 20 33.27 56.62 33.43
CA VAL A 20 33.11 56.21 32.02
C VAL A 20 33.37 54.72 31.82
N GLN A 21 34.39 54.15 32.47
CA GLN A 21 34.65 52.70 32.39
C GLN A 21 33.51 51.88 32.98
N SER A 22 33.03 52.25 34.17
CA SER A 22 31.90 51.58 34.82
C SER A 22 30.63 51.66 33.98
N TRP A 23 30.37 52.81 33.35
CA TRP A 23 29.23 52.98 32.46
C TRP A 23 29.35 52.14 31.18
N ARG A 24 30.52 52.08 30.54
CA ARG A 24 30.72 51.22 29.36
C ARG A 24 30.57 49.74 29.69
N LEU A 25 31.08 49.31 30.85
CA LEU A 25 30.99 47.91 31.27
C LEU A 25 29.55 47.51 31.59
N SER A 26 28.82 48.33 32.35
CA SER A 26 27.43 48.05 32.68
C SER A 26 26.54 48.08 31.44
N HIS A 27 26.78 49.00 30.50
CA HIS A 27 26.00 49.06 29.27
C HIS A 27 26.29 47.88 28.33
N ALA A 28 27.57 47.46 28.21
CA ALA A 28 27.93 46.28 27.43
C ALA A 28 27.36 45.00 28.04
N GLN A 29 27.36 44.87 29.36
CA GLN A 29 26.76 43.73 30.07
C GLN A 29 25.25 43.67 29.85
N GLN A 30 24.54 44.80 29.95
CA GLN A 30 23.10 44.86 29.69
C GLN A 30 22.74 44.40 28.28
N LEU A 31 23.50 44.81 27.26
CA LEU A 31 23.27 44.34 25.89
C LEU A 31 23.57 42.84 25.76
N ALA A 32 24.65 42.36 26.37
CA ALA A 32 25.00 40.94 26.34
C ALA A 32 23.93 40.06 27.01
N ASP A 33 23.40 40.50 28.15
CA ASP A 33 22.34 39.78 28.87
C ASP A 33 21.03 39.77 28.08
N GLN A 34 20.67 40.89 27.44
CA GLN A 34 19.51 40.96 26.55
C GLN A 34 19.68 40.03 25.35
N GLN A 35 20.84 40.03 24.72
CA GLN A 35 21.13 39.12 23.61
C GLN A 35 21.10 37.66 24.05
N ALA A 36 21.70 37.32 25.19
CA ALA A 36 21.67 35.98 25.75
C ALA A 36 20.22 35.51 26.02
N GLN A 37 19.37 36.37 26.59
CA GLN A 37 17.96 36.08 26.81
C GLN A 37 17.19 35.87 25.49
N THR A 38 17.45 36.68 24.47
CA THR A 38 16.81 36.49 23.16
C THR A 38 17.26 35.21 22.48
N LEU A 39 18.54 34.86 22.59
CA LEU A 39 19.09 33.63 22.04
C LEU A 39 18.54 32.39 22.76
N THR A 40 18.42 32.42 24.08
CA THR A 40 17.83 31.31 24.83
C THR A 40 16.34 31.16 24.53
N ALA A 41 15.59 32.26 24.39
CA ALA A 41 14.19 32.22 23.99
C ALA A 41 14.01 31.66 22.57
N GLN A 42 14.83 32.10 21.60
CA GLN A 42 14.81 31.55 20.24
C GLN A 42 15.20 30.07 20.22
N HIS A 43 16.22 29.67 20.96
CA HIS A 43 16.64 28.29 21.06
C HIS A 43 15.55 27.41 21.68
N ALA A 44 14.90 27.88 22.74
CA ALA A 44 13.76 27.19 23.36
C ALA A 44 12.60 27.00 22.35
N ALA A 45 12.24 28.07 21.62
CA ALA A 45 11.20 28.00 20.60
C ALA A 45 11.55 27.03 19.45
N LEU A 46 12.81 27.02 19.00
CA LEU A 46 13.27 26.06 17.99
C LEU A 46 13.24 24.62 18.51
N THR A 47 13.64 24.41 19.76
CA THR A 47 13.65 23.08 20.38
C THR A 47 12.22 22.54 20.53
N GLU A 48 11.29 23.41 20.90
CA GLU A 48 9.87 23.10 20.97
C GLU A 48 9.31 22.74 19.58
N GLN A 49 9.56 23.56 18.56
CA GLN A 49 9.14 23.26 17.19
C GLN A 49 9.76 21.95 16.66
N ALA A 50 11.03 21.69 16.94
CA ALA A 50 11.69 20.45 16.56
C ALA A 50 11.03 19.24 17.25
N SER A 51 10.64 19.37 18.52
CA SER A 51 9.93 18.31 19.24
C SER A 51 8.54 18.03 18.65
N GLN A 52 7.83 19.07 18.22
CA GLN A 52 6.51 18.95 17.57
C GLN A 52 6.64 18.30 16.19
N LEU A 53 7.63 18.70 15.38
CA LEU A 53 7.89 18.07 14.10
C LEU A 53 8.26 16.59 14.27
N LYS A 54 9.05 16.25 15.30
CA LYS A 54 9.42 14.87 15.60
C LYS A 54 8.20 14.03 15.99
N SER A 55 7.29 14.57 16.81
CA SER A 55 6.07 13.85 17.19
C SER A 55 5.12 13.67 16.00
N LEU A 56 4.97 14.69 15.15
CA LEU A 56 4.20 14.60 13.92
C LEU A 56 4.81 13.60 12.94
N ALA A 57 6.14 13.55 12.81
CA ALA A 57 6.82 12.59 11.96
C ALA A 57 6.62 11.15 12.46
N ASP A 58 6.76 10.89 13.77
CA ASP A 58 6.50 9.57 14.36
C ASP A 58 5.03 9.15 14.18
N LEU A 59 4.08 10.07 14.38
CA LEU A 59 2.66 9.80 14.13
C LEU A 59 2.39 9.51 12.65
N ALA A 60 2.98 10.28 11.74
CA ALA A 60 2.82 10.09 10.30
C ALA A 60 3.46 8.77 9.84
N GLU A 61 4.62 8.41 10.39
CA GLU A 61 5.29 7.14 10.08
C GLU A 61 4.45 5.95 10.52
N ARG A 62 3.94 5.96 11.77
CA ARG A 62 3.02 4.92 12.26
C ARG A 62 1.75 4.85 11.43
N ASN A 63 1.16 5.99 11.12
CA ASN A 63 -0.06 6.05 10.31
C ASN A 63 0.19 5.52 8.88
N ASN A 64 1.31 5.87 8.26
CA ASN A 64 1.69 5.37 6.94
C ASN A 64 1.93 3.87 6.96
N ALA A 65 2.57 3.32 8.00
CA ALA A 65 2.78 1.89 8.15
C ALA A 65 1.46 1.13 8.28
N GLU A 66 0.54 1.61 9.12
CA GLU A 66 -0.80 1.02 9.26
C GLU A 66 -1.61 1.16 7.97
N GLN A 67 -1.58 2.31 7.30
CA GLN A 67 -2.22 2.49 6.00
C GLN A 67 -1.64 1.54 4.95
N ALA A 68 -0.32 1.35 4.91
CA ALA A 68 0.32 0.41 3.98
C ALA A 68 -0.13 -1.02 4.25
N ARG A 69 -0.23 -1.42 5.53
CA ARG A 69 -0.76 -2.73 5.94
C ARG A 69 -2.23 -2.91 5.56
N LEU A 70 -3.06 -1.89 5.74
CA LEU A 70 -4.46 -1.94 5.32
C LEU A 70 -4.59 -2.04 3.81
N ARG A 71 -3.75 -1.31 3.05
CA ARG A 71 -3.71 -1.39 1.59
C ARG A 71 -3.26 -2.77 1.11
N SER A 72 -2.26 -3.39 1.74
CA SER A 72 -1.84 -4.74 1.37
C SER A 72 -2.95 -5.76 1.63
N LEU A 73 -3.60 -5.69 2.79
CA LEU A 73 -4.73 -6.56 3.11
C LEU A 73 -5.92 -6.36 2.14
N ALA A 74 -6.19 -5.11 1.76
CA ALA A 74 -7.21 -4.80 0.75
C ALA A 74 -6.82 -5.38 -0.62
N ALA A 75 -5.55 -5.30 -1.02
CA ALA A 75 -5.06 -5.87 -2.27
C ALA A 75 -5.20 -7.40 -2.27
N ASP A 76 -4.76 -8.08 -1.20
CA ASP A 76 -4.85 -9.54 -1.07
C ASP A 76 -6.30 -10.02 -1.12
N THR A 77 -7.21 -9.34 -0.41
CA THR A 77 -8.64 -9.69 -0.42
C THR A 77 -9.28 -9.45 -1.79
N GLN A 78 -8.88 -8.38 -2.48
CA GLN A 78 -9.37 -8.09 -3.83
C GLN A 78 -8.85 -9.08 -4.87
N GLU A 79 -7.62 -9.55 -4.74
CA GLU A 79 -7.08 -10.63 -5.56
C GLU A 79 -7.86 -11.93 -5.35
N ALA A 80 -8.07 -12.33 -4.10
CA ALA A 80 -8.86 -13.52 -3.76
C ALA A 80 -10.30 -13.43 -4.30
N LEU A 81 -10.94 -12.27 -4.19
CA LEU A 81 -12.29 -12.04 -4.75
C LEU A 81 -12.29 -12.17 -6.27
N THR A 82 -11.28 -11.62 -6.94
CA THR A 82 -11.15 -11.71 -8.40
C THR A 82 -10.96 -13.16 -8.86
N GLU A 83 -10.16 -13.95 -8.14
CA GLU A 83 -9.96 -15.37 -8.41
C GLU A 83 -11.27 -16.17 -8.21
N ARG A 84 -12.00 -15.89 -7.12
CA ARG A 84 -13.30 -16.51 -6.84
C ARG A 84 -14.31 -16.20 -7.93
N GLN A 85 -14.40 -14.96 -8.38
CA GLN A 85 -15.29 -14.57 -9.48
C GLN A 85 -14.92 -15.27 -10.79
N LYS A 86 -13.63 -15.35 -11.15
CA LYS A 86 -13.17 -16.10 -12.33
C LYS A 86 -13.56 -17.57 -12.26
N THR A 87 -13.39 -18.18 -11.08
CA THR A 87 -13.74 -19.59 -10.86
C THR A 87 -15.25 -19.82 -10.99
N LEU A 88 -16.07 -18.97 -10.37
CA LEU A 88 -17.53 -19.05 -10.52
C LEU A 88 -17.97 -18.87 -11.97
N ALA A 89 -17.41 -17.89 -12.67
CA ALA A 89 -17.71 -17.68 -14.09
C ALA A 89 -17.30 -18.89 -14.95
N ARG A 90 -16.17 -19.54 -14.64
CA ARG A 90 -15.76 -20.78 -15.31
C ARG A 90 -16.75 -21.90 -15.04
N LEU A 91 -17.07 -22.16 -13.77
CA LEU A 91 -18.01 -23.22 -13.37
C LEU A 91 -19.41 -23.00 -13.98
N GLN A 92 -19.88 -21.75 -14.03
CA GLN A 92 -21.15 -21.42 -14.68
C GLN A 92 -21.14 -21.76 -16.18
N ARG A 93 -20.08 -21.38 -16.90
CA ARG A 93 -19.94 -21.71 -18.33
C ARG A 93 -19.86 -23.21 -18.57
N GLU A 94 -19.12 -23.93 -17.73
CA GLU A 94 -19.02 -25.39 -17.80
C GLU A 94 -20.38 -26.04 -17.53
N ASN A 95 -21.12 -25.58 -16.53
CA ASN A 95 -22.45 -26.08 -16.22
C ASN A 95 -23.44 -25.85 -17.38
N GLU A 96 -23.44 -24.65 -17.97
CA GLU A 96 -24.26 -24.35 -19.16
C GLU A 96 -23.86 -25.17 -20.38
N ALA A 97 -22.57 -25.45 -20.57
CA ALA A 97 -22.10 -26.33 -21.65
C ALA A 97 -22.57 -27.77 -21.44
N LEU A 98 -22.48 -28.30 -20.21
CA LEU A 98 -22.98 -29.63 -19.86
C LEU A 98 -24.49 -29.73 -20.04
N LYS A 99 -25.24 -28.71 -19.62
CA LYS A 99 -26.69 -28.66 -19.81
C LYS A 99 -27.05 -28.67 -21.29
N ARG A 100 -26.39 -27.83 -22.11
CA ARG A 100 -26.58 -27.83 -23.57
C ARG A 100 -26.25 -29.17 -24.22
N TRP A 101 -25.18 -29.83 -23.78
CA TRP A 101 -24.83 -31.18 -24.25
C TRP A 101 -25.90 -32.21 -23.89
N ALA A 102 -26.41 -32.18 -22.65
CA ALA A 102 -27.47 -33.09 -22.20
C ALA A 102 -28.82 -32.84 -22.90
N ASP A 103 -29.13 -31.57 -23.20
CA ASP A 103 -30.34 -31.17 -23.93
C ASP A 103 -30.23 -31.46 -25.45
N THR A 104 -29.03 -31.74 -25.96
CA THR A 104 -28.83 -32.15 -27.36
C THR A 104 -29.36 -33.56 -27.56
N ALA A 105 -30.28 -33.75 -28.51
CA ALA A 105 -30.85 -35.06 -28.82
C ALA A 105 -29.74 -36.08 -29.14
N LEU A 106 -29.78 -37.24 -28.49
CA LEU A 106 -28.80 -38.30 -28.74
C LEU A 106 -28.88 -38.73 -30.23
N PRO A 107 -27.74 -38.86 -30.93
CA PRO A 107 -27.72 -39.37 -32.29
C PRO A 107 -28.41 -40.73 -32.38
N ASP A 108 -29.19 -40.93 -33.45
CA ASP A 108 -29.95 -42.16 -33.69
C ASP A 108 -29.08 -43.43 -33.64
N ASP A 109 -27.79 -43.31 -33.99
CA ASP A 109 -26.81 -44.39 -33.93
C ASP A 109 -26.60 -44.92 -32.49
N ILE A 110 -26.56 -44.03 -31.49
CA ILE A 110 -26.42 -44.40 -30.07
C ILE A 110 -27.73 -44.99 -29.55
N ILE A 111 -28.88 -44.49 -30.03
CA ILE A 111 -30.20 -45.03 -29.69
C ILE A 111 -30.34 -46.47 -30.22
N ARG A 112 -29.93 -46.74 -31.46
CA ARG A 112 -29.92 -48.08 -32.06
C ARG A 112 -28.98 -49.05 -31.34
N LEU A 113 -27.82 -48.59 -30.88
CA LEU A 113 -26.90 -49.42 -30.09
C LEU A 113 -27.47 -49.80 -28.71
N ARG A 114 -28.19 -48.88 -28.06
CA ARG A 114 -28.84 -49.11 -26.77
C ARG A 114 -30.13 -49.92 -26.88
N GLN A 115 -30.82 -49.87 -28.01
CA GLN A 115 -31.92 -50.78 -28.34
C GLN A 115 -31.36 -52.17 -28.63
N ARG A 116 -30.96 -52.87 -27.57
CA ARG A 116 -30.52 -54.26 -27.64
C ARG A 116 -31.72 -55.15 -27.94
N PRO A 117 -31.73 -55.92 -29.04
CA PRO A 117 -32.70 -57.00 -29.20
C PRO A 117 -32.49 -58.02 -28.07
N ALA A 118 -33.55 -58.72 -27.66
CA ALA A 118 -33.44 -59.84 -26.72
C ALA A 118 -32.71 -61.01 -27.39
N LEU A 119 -31.37 -60.95 -27.42
CA LEU A 119 -30.51 -61.94 -28.04
C LEU A 119 -30.35 -63.13 -27.07
N THR A 120 -31.12 -64.19 -27.30
CA THR A 120 -31.01 -65.47 -26.60
C THR A 120 -29.88 -66.31 -27.21
N GLY A 121 -28.65 -66.11 -26.72
CA GLY A 121 -27.51 -66.99 -27.00
C GLY A 121 -26.29 -66.35 -27.69
N GLY A 122 -25.11 -66.95 -27.52
CA GLY A 122 -23.83 -66.39 -27.96
C GLY A 122 -23.59 -66.39 -29.47
N ARG A 123 -24.26 -67.27 -30.24
CA ARG A 123 -24.14 -67.30 -31.71
C ARG A 123 -24.93 -66.16 -32.37
N THR A 124 -26.16 -65.93 -31.90
CA THR A 124 -27.04 -64.82 -32.28
C THR A 124 -26.42 -63.45 -31.95
N TYR A 125 -25.66 -63.37 -30.84
CA TYR A 125 -24.91 -62.15 -30.50
C TYR A 125 -23.83 -61.79 -31.54
N ARG A 126 -23.11 -62.81 -32.03
CA ARG A 126 -22.02 -62.65 -32.98
C ARG A 126 -22.52 -62.29 -34.38
N GLU A 127 -23.65 -62.87 -34.79
CA GLU A 127 -24.33 -62.53 -36.05
C GLU A 127 -24.88 -61.10 -36.04
N TRP A 128 -25.52 -60.67 -34.94
CA TRP A 128 -25.98 -59.29 -34.77
C TRP A 128 -24.82 -58.29 -34.82
N LEU A 129 -23.69 -58.55 -34.15
CA LEU A 129 -22.50 -57.71 -34.24
C LEU A 129 -21.93 -57.64 -35.66
N SER A 130 -21.91 -58.77 -36.39
CA SER A 130 -21.41 -58.81 -37.76
C SER A 130 -22.29 -58.02 -38.75
N GLN A 131 -23.59 -57.91 -38.48
CA GLN A 131 -24.53 -57.11 -39.27
C GLN A 131 -24.55 -55.62 -38.84
N ALA A 132 -24.32 -55.34 -37.55
CA ALA A 132 -24.27 -53.99 -37.00
C ALA A 132 -22.95 -53.23 -37.29
N ASN A 133 -21.93 -53.90 -37.83
CA ASN A 133 -20.62 -53.30 -38.14
C ASN A 133 -20.59 -52.36 -39.37
N ALA A 134 -21.72 -52.17 -40.06
CA ALA A 134 -21.83 -51.20 -41.14
C ALA A 134 -22.38 -49.86 -40.63
N LEU A 135 -21.59 -49.14 -39.83
CA LEU A 135 -21.83 -47.72 -39.54
C LEU A 135 -21.40 -46.89 -40.77
N PRO A 136 -22.27 -46.08 -41.39
CA PRO A 136 -21.81 -45.07 -42.32
C PRO A 136 -20.99 -44.05 -41.52
N VAL A 137 -19.78 -43.74 -42.00
CA VAL A 137 -19.03 -42.60 -41.49
C VAL A 137 -19.82 -41.36 -41.90
N SER A 138 -20.53 -40.73 -40.97
CA SER A 138 -21.10 -39.40 -41.19
C SER A 138 -19.93 -38.46 -41.50
N GLY A 139 -19.84 -38.10 -42.78
CA GLY A 139 -18.70 -37.47 -43.41
C GLY A 139 -18.27 -36.21 -42.68
N GLY A 140 -16.95 -36.09 -42.51
CA GLY A 140 -16.33 -34.86 -42.10
C GLY A 140 -16.64 -33.73 -43.07
N GLN A 141 -16.92 -32.56 -42.51
CA GLN A 141 -16.83 -31.30 -43.21
C GLN A 141 -15.35 -30.90 -43.27
N PRO A 142 -14.69 -30.79 -44.43
CA PRO A 142 -13.48 -30.00 -44.55
C PRO A 142 -13.91 -28.53 -44.65
N ALA A 143 -13.44 -27.71 -43.72
CA ALA A 143 -13.49 -26.26 -43.83
C ALA A 143 -12.05 -25.76 -43.99
N ASN A 144 -11.85 -25.01 -45.08
CA ASN A 144 -10.61 -24.31 -45.45
C ASN A 144 -10.04 -23.44 -44.33
#